data_AF-A0A2M7FBN8-F1
#
_entry.id   AF-A0A2M7FBN8-F1
#
_cell.length_a   1.000
_cell.length_b   1.000
_cell.length_c   1.000
_cell.angle_alpha   90.00
_cell.angle_beta   90.00
_cell.angle_gamma   90.00
#
_symmetry.space_group_name_H-M   'P 1'
#
loop_
_entity.id
_entity.type
_entity.pdbx_description
1 polymer ?
#
loop_
_entity_poly.entity_id
_entity_poly.type
_entity_poly.pdbx_seq_one_letter_code
_entity_poly.pdbx_strand_id
1 'polypeptide(L)'
;MALLGTWAKRIAITIDHTKVDADLVDFPVCIHLAAAAGISSDDVSAVFDELTSDANRKKIAVTTSDGSSECYVEIEKWDTTNEQAVLHVKVPSVSSSADTTLYIYYDSAQAENTSYVGDTGDAVSQNVWDSYYSFVLHMIRQSDGSVKDSSVNALDWTSNGMDASNNGNDSTTGKSYLTFDGTEYLTGNNSSLTSPGSGGFHLEAVFNTVFDYSADGGILYQDYGTDINNLLSIGCFLDTGYTNKIKYWLRDSSHNAELSYSSTNINNGVNHHVAISRNAINNLDSSLDGTQYSTVTATCGTIYLSSGYAAKIGTTPGSLNYDWRGKILEVRFSKGTGRSSSWNKATYNTLFDTLLTFTAEENVADQPINVPNAL
;
A
#
# COMPACT_ATOMS: atom_id res chain seq x y z
N MET A 1 -27.53 3.19 17.54
CA MET A 1 -26.40 3.59 16.69
C MET A 1 -26.93 4.49 15.59
N ALA A 2 -26.21 5.55 15.19
CA ALA A 2 -26.67 6.38 14.08
C ALA A 2 -26.50 5.59 12.76
N LEU A 3 -27.38 5.86 11.80
CA LEU A 3 -27.26 5.35 10.44
C LEU A 3 -26.80 6.49 9.53
N LEU A 4 -25.99 6.16 8.52
CA LEU A 4 -25.66 7.12 7.49
C LEU A 4 -26.90 7.33 6.61
N GLY A 5 -27.51 8.52 6.68
CA GLY A 5 -28.59 8.94 5.80
C GLY A 5 -29.71 7.91 5.59
N THR A 6 -29.95 7.58 4.32
CA THR A 6 -30.98 6.62 3.86
C THR A 6 -30.37 5.38 3.22
N TRP A 7 -29.12 5.05 3.56
CA TRP A 7 -28.45 3.86 3.03
C TRP A 7 -29.19 2.59 3.47
N ALA A 8 -29.47 1.69 2.54
CA ALA A 8 -30.33 0.53 2.79
C ALA A 8 -29.62 -0.66 3.46
N LYS A 9 -28.33 -0.85 3.21
CA LYS A 9 -27.55 -2.02 3.67
C LYS A 9 -26.20 -1.60 4.23
N ARG A 10 -25.69 -2.40 5.17
CA ARG A 10 -24.32 -2.26 5.67
C ARG A 10 -23.72 -3.58 6.17
N ILE A 11 -22.40 -3.64 6.21
CA ILE A 11 -21.62 -4.70 6.88
C ILE A 11 -20.71 -4.03 7.91
N ALA A 12 -20.65 -4.58 9.13
CA ALA A 12 -19.69 -4.13 10.12
C ALA A 12 -18.33 -4.79 9.85
N ILE A 13 -17.28 -3.99 9.95
CA ILE A 13 -15.89 -4.42 9.75
C ILE A 13 -15.16 -4.19 11.06
N THR A 14 -14.46 -5.21 11.55
CA THR A 14 -13.70 -5.14 12.79
C THR A 14 -12.22 -5.29 12.50
N ILE A 15 -11.44 -4.28 12.89
CA ILE A 15 -9.98 -4.29 12.86
C ILE A 15 -9.49 -4.94 14.15
N ASP A 16 -8.76 -6.05 14.02
CA ASP A 16 -8.17 -6.81 15.13
C ASP A 16 -7.00 -6.04 15.77
N HIS A 17 -7.20 -5.55 16.99
CA HIS A 17 -6.17 -4.78 17.70
C HIS A 17 -4.92 -5.61 18.02
N THR A 18 -5.00 -6.95 18.07
CA THR A 18 -3.85 -7.81 18.35
C THR A 18 -2.80 -7.80 17.23
N LYS A 19 -3.17 -7.26 16.06
CA LYS A 19 -2.27 -7.03 14.92
C LYS A 19 -1.65 -5.62 14.91
N VAL A 20 -1.99 -4.78 15.89
CA VAL A 20 -1.59 -3.37 15.99
C VAL A 20 -0.88 -3.13 17.32
N ASP A 21 0.44 -2.88 17.29
CA ASP A 21 1.26 -2.83 18.51
C ASP A 21 1.27 -1.45 19.20
N ALA A 22 0.76 -0.43 18.52
CA ALA A 22 0.61 0.93 19.01
C ALA A 22 -0.47 1.66 18.20
N ASP A 23 -1.22 2.55 18.84
CA ASP A 23 -2.30 3.31 18.21
C ASP A 23 -1.82 4.01 16.93
N LEU A 24 -2.63 3.92 15.88
CA LEU A 24 -2.36 4.53 14.58
C LEU A 24 -3.39 5.64 14.32
N VAL A 25 -2.93 6.70 13.64
CA VAL A 25 -3.75 7.85 13.28
C VAL A 25 -3.70 8.01 11.77
N ASP A 26 -4.84 8.33 11.17
CA ASP A 26 -4.96 8.54 9.72
C ASP A 26 -4.37 7.36 8.91
N PHE A 27 -4.67 6.14 9.35
CA PHE A 27 -4.06 4.92 8.81
C PHE A 27 -4.88 4.38 7.62
N PRO A 28 -4.27 4.19 6.44
CA PRO A 28 -4.92 3.53 5.31
C PRO A 28 -5.13 2.04 5.58
N VAL A 29 -6.38 1.63 5.75
CA VAL A 29 -6.79 0.23 5.88
C VAL A 29 -7.22 -0.30 4.51
N CYS A 30 -6.59 -1.37 4.06
CA CYS A 30 -6.97 -2.12 2.87
C CYS A 30 -8.11 -3.09 3.22
N ILE A 31 -9.26 -2.93 2.56
CA ILE A 31 -10.45 -3.75 2.72
C ILE A 31 -10.64 -4.56 1.45
N HIS A 32 -10.68 -5.88 1.58
CA HIS A 32 -11.03 -6.78 0.49
C HIS A 32 -12.50 -7.14 0.59
N LEU A 33 -13.23 -7.02 -0.52
CA LEU A 33 -14.60 -7.52 -0.64
C LEU A 33 -14.59 -8.70 -1.60
N ALA A 34 -14.95 -9.88 -1.10
CA ALA A 34 -15.00 -11.12 -1.86
C ALA A 34 -15.87 -12.16 -1.12
N ALA A 35 -16.09 -13.31 -1.76
CA ALA A 35 -16.73 -14.47 -1.13
C ALA A 35 -15.89 -15.10 0.00
N ALA A 36 -14.63 -14.69 0.14
CA ALA A 36 -13.72 -15.09 1.21
C ALA A 36 -12.81 -13.90 1.53
N ALA A 37 -13.16 -13.16 2.60
CA ALA A 37 -12.46 -11.97 3.03
C ALA A 37 -12.09 -12.03 4.52
N GLY A 38 -10.96 -11.41 4.87
CA GLY A 38 -10.49 -11.26 6.23
C GLY A 38 -10.02 -12.55 6.90
N ILE A 39 -9.76 -12.43 8.21
CA ILE A 39 -9.19 -13.48 9.08
C ILE A 39 -10.05 -14.74 9.08
N SER A 40 -11.37 -14.58 9.00
CA SER A 40 -12.35 -15.67 9.10
C SER A 40 -12.80 -16.21 7.74
N SER A 41 -12.27 -15.69 6.63
CA SER A 41 -12.75 -16.01 5.28
C SER A 41 -14.27 -15.76 5.14
N ASP A 42 -14.72 -14.62 5.66
CA ASP A 42 -16.12 -14.21 5.65
C ASP A 42 -16.61 -13.95 4.22
N ASP A 43 -17.84 -14.35 3.92
CA ASP A 43 -18.47 -14.05 2.63
C ASP A 43 -19.16 -12.69 2.70
N VAL A 44 -18.60 -11.72 1.97
CA VAL A 44 -19.16 -10.37 1.82
C VAL A 44 -19.52 -10.06 0.37
N SER A 45 -19.73 -11.08 -0.46
CA SER A 45 -20.04 -10.87 -1.89
C SER A 45 -21.44 -10.29 -2.14
N ALA A 46 -22.31 -10.25 -1.12
CA ALA A 46 -23.62 -9.59 -1.17
C ALA A 46 -23.57 -8.12 -1.60
N VAL A 47 -22.41 -7.45 -1.45
CA VAL A 47 -22.18 -6.11 -2.00
C VAL A 47 -22.33 -6.08 -3.52
N PHE A 48 -21.89 -7.11 -4.24
CA PHE A 48 -21.95 -7.21 -5.70
C PHE A 48 -23.33 -7.63 -6.20
N ASP A 49 -24.09 -8.39 -5.39
CA ASP A 49 -25.50 -8.68 -5.65
C ASP A 49 -26.36 -7.40 -5.63
N GLU A 50 -26.02 -6.45 -4.76
CA GLU A 50 -26.64 -5.12 -4.74
C GLU A 50 -26.08 -4.21 -5.83
N LEU A 51 -24.76 -4.11 -5.92
CA LEU A 51 -24.04 -3.23 -6.86
C LEU A 51 -23.64 -4.01 -8.12
N THR A 52 -24.67 -4.43 -8.87
CA THR A 52 -24.61 -5.34 -10.04
C THR A 52 -23.82 -4.85 -11.26
N SER A 53 -23.04 -3.76 -11.14
CA SER A 53 -22.19 -3.23 -12.19
C SER A 53 -21.06 -2.38 -11.62
N ASP A 54 -19.90 -2.41 -12.27
CA ASP A 54 -18.78 -1.52 -11.95
C ASP A 54 -19.19 -0.04 -12.00
N ALA A 55 -20.20 0.32 -12.79
CA ALA A 55 -20.74 1.70 -12.82
C ALA A 55 -21.39 2.13 -11.49
N ASN A 56 -21.68 1.19 -10.59
CA ASN A 56 -22.25 1.46 -9.26
C ASN A 56 -21.20 1.40 -8.14
N ARG A 57 -19.91 1.17 -8.43
CA ARG A 57 -18.85 0.97 -7.43
C ARG A 57 -18.65 2.14 -6.45
N LYS A 58 -19.07 3.35 -6.82
CA LYS A 58 -19.04 4.54 -5.95
C LYS A 58 -20.31 4.73 -5.13
N LYS A 59 -21.31 3.84 -5.25
CA LYS A 59 -22.50 3.80 -4.39
C LYS A 59 -22.21 2.99 -3.14
N ILE A 60 -21.13 3.38 -2.46
CA ILE A 60 -20.69 2.88 -1.17
C ILE A 60 -20.33 4.06 -0.25
N ALA A 61 -20.29 3.82 1.04
CA ALA A 61 -19.70 4.72 2.01
C ALA A 61 -19.04 3.89 3.11
N VAL A 62 -17.91 4.35 3.65
CA VAL A 62 -17.32 3.74 4.84
C VAL A 62 -17.36 4.74 5.97
N THR A 63 -17.83 4.33 7.15
CA THR A 63 -17.90 5.20 8.32
C THR A 63 -17.15 4.64 9.50
N THR A 64 -16.82 5.51 10.46
CA THR A 64 -16.30 5.12 11.77
C THR A 64 -17.36 4.38 12.60
N SER A 65 -16.98 3.94 13.81
CA SER A 65 -17.85 3.23 14.74
C SER A 65 -19.08 4.01 15.21
N ASP A 66 -19.24 5.29 14.87
CA ASP A 66 -20.47 6.04 15.14
C ASP A 66 -21.61 5.72 14.14
N GLY A 67 -21.25 5.13 12.99
CA GLY A 67 -22.14 4.79 11.90
C GLY A 67 -22.46 5.96 10.95
N SER A 68 -21.90 7.16 11.16
CA SER A 68 -22.26 8.39 10.44
C SER A 68 -21.09 9.27 9.98
N SER A 69 -19.92 9.18 10.62
CA SER A 69 -18.73 9.93 10.20
C SER A 69 -18.02 9.19 9.08
N GLU A 70 -18.12 9.71 7.86
CA GLU A 70 -17.54 9.09 6.66
C GLU A 70 -16.01 9.20 6.61
N CYS A 71 -15.39 8.14 6.08
CA CYS A 71 -13.98 8.03 5.79
C CYS A 71 -13.75 8.16 4.29
N TYR A 72 -12.62 8.75 3.88
CA TYR A 72 -12.21 8.74 2.47
C TYR A 72 -11.86 7.33 2.01
N VAL A 73 -12.23 7.01 0.77
CA VAL A 73 -12.05 5.71 0.14
C VAL A 73 -11.41 5.87 -1.24
N GLU A 74 -10.36 5.10 -1.48
CA GLU A 74 -9.83 4.83 -2.81
C GLU A 74 -10.28 3.45 -3.25
N ILE A 75 -10.86 3.36 -4.44
CA ILE A 75 -11.14 2.11 -5.13
C ILE A 75 -9.89 1.78 -5.95
N GLU A 76 -9.04 0.90 -5.44
CA GLU A 76 -7.90 0.36 -6.19
C GLU A 76 -8.40 -0.53 -7.33
N LYS A 77 -9.35 -1.40 -7.00
CA LYS A 77 -9.93 -2.37 -7.93
C LYS A 77 -11.38 -2.63 -7.59
N TRP A 78 -12.19 -2.77 -8.64
CA TRP A 78 -13.54 -3.26 -8.56
C TRP A 78 -13.80 -4.16 -9.77
N ASP A 79 -14.24 -5.38 -9.52
CA ASP A 79 -14.57 -6.36 -10.55
C ASP A 79 -15.87 -7.06 -10.15
N THR A 80 -16.98 -6.56 -10.68
CA THR A 80 -18.30 -7.11 -10.38
C THR A 80 -18.46 -8.53 -10.93
N THR A 81 -17.75 -8.89 -12.01
CA THR A 81 -17.89 -10.21 -12.65
C THR A 81 -17.31 -11.31 -11.77
N ASN A 82 -16.17 -11.03 -11.14
CA ASN A 82 -15.49 -11.96 -10.24
C ASN A 82 -15.86 -11.73 -8.76
N GLU A 83 -16.75 -10.80 -8.47
CA GLU A 83 -17.18 -10.41 -7.12
C GLU A 83 -15.98 -10.08 -6.22
N GLN A 84 -15.07 -9.24 -6.73
CA GLN A 84 -13.85 -8.84 -6.03
C GLN A 84 -13.65 -7.32 -6.06
N ALA A 85 -13.31 -6.75 -4.91
CA ALA A 85 -12.84 -5.37 -4.82
C ALA A 85 -11.72 -5.21 -3.78
N VAL A 86 -10.85 -4.24 -4.03
CA VAL A 86 -9.80 -3.80 -3.11
C VAL A 86 -9.99 -2.30 -2.90
N LEU A 87 -10.22 -1.92 -1.65
CA LEU A 87 -10.46 -0.55 -1.24
C LEU A 87 -9.38 -0.12 -0.23
N HIS A 88 -8.89 1.12 -0.31
CA HIS A 88 -8.11 1.73 0.77
C HIS A 88 -8.94 2.78 1.46
N VAL A 89 -9.05 2.69 2.79
CA VAL A 89 -9.88 3.59 3.60
C VAL A 89 -9.01 4.31 4.61
N LYS A 90 -9.09 5.64 4.68
CA LYS A 90 -8.41 6.41 5.72
C LYS A 90 -9.18 6.31 7.03
N VAL A 91 -8.65 5.52 7.95
CA VAL A 91 -9.24 5.33 9.28
C VAL A 91 -8.63 6.35 10.25
N PRO A 92 -9.42 7.25 10.85
CA PRO A 92 -8.88 8.33 11.69
C PRO A 92 -8.09 7.84 12.90
N SER A 93 -8.51 6.73 13.51
CA SER A 93 -7.81 6.12 14.63
C SER A 93 -8.01 4.60 14.65
N VAL A 94 -6.92 3.86 14.81
CA VAL A 94 -6.92 2.42 15.05
C VAL A 94 -6.28 2.18 16.41
N SER A 95 -7.01 1.53 17.31
CA SER A 95 -6.56 1.24 18.67
C SER A 95 -5.69 -0.02 18.73
N SER A 96 -4.67 0.02 19.57
CA SER A 96 -3.83 -1.13 19.94
C SER A 96 -4.32 -1.88 21.18
N SER A 97 -5.40 -1.42 21.80
CA SER A 97 -5.90 -1.95 23.09
C SER A 97 -7.32 -2.52 23.04
N ALA A 98 -8.05 -2.26 21.95
CA ALA A 98 -9.38 -2.78 21.70
C ALA A 98 -9.67 -2.73 20.21
N ASP A 99 -10.51 -3.64 19.73
CA ASP A 99 -10.88 -3.70 18.31
C ASP A 99 -11.55 -2.39 17.85
N THR A 100 -11.28 -2.02 16.60
CA THR A 100 -11.85 -0.81 15.99
C THR A 100 -12.92 -1.22 14.98
N THR A 101 -14.14 -0.70 15.14
CA THR A 101 -15.26 -0.99 14.24
C THR A 101 -15.42 0.09 13.18
N LEU A 102 -15.66 -0.32 11.94
CA LEU A 102 -16.12 0.50 10.82
C LEU A 102 -17.43 -0.09 10.27
N TYR A 103 -18.11 0.67 9.42
CA TYR A 103 -19.24 0.17 8.63
C TYR A 103 -19.02 0.49 7.16
N ILE A 104 -19.16 -0.50 6.28
CA ILE A 104 -19.34 -0.26 4.85
C ILE A 104 -20.83 -0.30 4.53
N TYR A 105 -21.35 0.81 4.01
CA TYR A 105 -22.70 0.95 3.48
C TYR A 105 -22.67 0.79 1.96
N TYR A 106 -23.73 0.23 1.39
CA TYR A 106 -23.91 0.06 -0.05
C TYR A 106 -25.40 0.03 -0.41
N ASP A 107 -25.77 0.64 -1.52
CA ASP A 107 -27.16 0.77 -1.95
C ASP A 107 -27.22 1.25 -3.41
N SER A 108 -27.76 0.44 -4.30
CA SER A 108 -27.85 0.75 -5.73
C SER A 108 -28.76 1.95 -6.05
N ALA A 109 -29.66 2.31 -5.13
CA ALA A 109 -30.55 3.47 -5.26
C ALA A 109 -29.90 4.80 -4.83
N GLN A 110 -28.77 4.76 -4.11
CA GLN A 110 -28.03 5.96 -3.73
C GLN A 110 -27.38 6.63 -4.95
N ALA A 111 -27.17 7.94 -4.85
CA ALA A 111 -26.25 8.63 -5.74
C ALA A 111 -24.81 8.16 -5.47
N GLU A 112 -23.93 8.28 -6.46
CA GLU A 112 -22.50 8.02 -6.24
C GLU A 112 -21.94 8.97 -5.18
N ASN A 113 -21.22 8.41 -4.20
CA ASN A 113 -20.60 9.13 -3.10
C ASN A 113 -19.26 9.75 -3.51
N THR A 114 -19.28 10.61 -4.53
CA THR A 114 -18.06 11.24 -5.09
C THR A 114 -17.38 12.25 -4.15
N SER A 115 -17.99 12.54 -2.99
CA SER A 115 -17.41 13.40 -1.95
C SER A 115 -16.39 12.67 -1.07
N TYR A 116 -16.50 11.35 -0.96
CA TYR A 116 -15.59 10.52 -0.15
C TYR A 116 -14.97 9.36 -0.91
N VAL A 117 -15.55 8.92 -2.02
CA VAL A 117 -15.15 7.71 -2.76
C VAL A 117 -14.67 8.08 -4.17
N GLY A 118 -13.46 7.65 -4.52
CA GLY A 118 -12.87 7.86 -5.85
C GLY A 118 -12.09 6.67 -6.34
N ASP A 119 -11.87 6.60 -7.65
CA ASP A 119 -10.93 5.64 -8.25
C ASP A 119 -9.49 6.10 -8.03
N THR A 120 -8.52 5.20 -8.21
CA THR A 120 -7.09 5.53 -8.20
C THR A 120 -6.77 6.74 -9.09
N GLY A 121 -6.18 7.79 -8.50
CA GLY A 121 -5.81 9.03 -9.17
C GLY A 121 -6.88 10.14 -9.16
N ASP A 122 -8.10 9.86 -8.68
CA ASP A 122 -9.11 10.89 -8.44
C ASP A 122 -8.69 11.81 -7.27
N ALA A 123 -9.01 13.10 -7.34
CA ALA A 123 -8.64 14.06 -6.28
C ALA A 123 -9.27 13.70 -4.91
N VAL A 124 -10.42 13.03 -4.89
CA VAL A 124 -11.07 12.61 -3.65
C VAL A 124 -10.35 11.42 -3.00
N SER A 125 -9.92 10.42 -3.78
CA SER A 125 -9.22 9.23 -3.28
C SER A 125 -7.82 9.55 -2.77
N GLN A 126 -7.19 10.61 -3.28
CA GLN A 126 -5.91 11.12 -2.77
C GLN A 126 -5.96 11.52 -1.29
N ASN A 127 -7.14 11.82 -0.73
CA ASN A 127 -7.29 12.13 0.70
C ASN A 127 -7.13 10.90 1.60
N VAL A 128 -7.09 9.69 1.04
CA VAL A 128 -6.76 8.46 1.79
C VAL A 128 -5.33 8.51 2.31
N TRP A 129 -4.43 9.04 1.49
CA TRP A 129 -2.99 9.07 1.72
C TRP A 129 -2.61 10.41 2.35
N ASP A 130 -1.98 10.37 3.52
CA ASP A 130 -1.53 11.61 4.14
C ASP A 130 -0.49 12.36 3.29
N SER A 131 -0.29 13.63 3.61
CA SER A 131 0.59 14.52 2.84
C SER A 131 2.07 14.13 2.86
N TYR A 132 2.48 13.18 3.69
CA TYR A 132 3.86 12.71 3.69
C TYR A 132 4.12 11.73 2.55
N TYR A 133 3.11 11.04 2.02
CA TYR A 133 3.26 10.21 0.83
C TYR A 133 3.67 11.06 -0.36
N SER A 134 4.88 10.83 -0.84
CA SER A 134 5.38 11.40 -2.09
C SER A 134 4.81 10.66 -3.31
N PHE A 135 4.57 9.36 -3.16
CA PHE A 135 3.77 8.57 -4.08
C PHE A 135 3.23 7.29 -3.42
N VAL A 136 2.17 6.74 -4.02
CA VAL A 136 1.59 5.42 -3.75
C VAL A 136 1.21 4.81 -5.10
N LEU A 137 1.77 3.64 -5.43
CA LEU A 137 1.56 2.96 -6.71
C LEU A 137 0.96 1.58 -6.48
N HIS A 138 -0.28 1.36 -6.90
CA HIS A 138 -0.97 0.05 -6.89
C HIS A 138 -0.60 -0.87 -8.08
N MET A 139 0.51 -0.55 -8.77
CA MET A 139 1.13 -1.37 -9.82
C MET A 139 0.15 -1.91 -10.88
N ILE A 140 -0.69 -1.03 -11.40
CA ILE A 140 -1.54 -1.29 -12.57
C ILE A 140 -1.17 -0.35 -13.70
N ARG A 141 -0.74 -0.93 -14.84
CA ARG A 141 -0.40 -0.16 -16.03
C ARG A 141 -1.68 0.22 -16.78
N GLN A 142 -1.80 1.50 -17.09
CA GLN A 142 -2.85 2.06 -17.92
C GLN A 142 -2.55 1.86 -19.41
N SER A 143 -3.55 2.07 -20.28
CA SER A 143 -3.38 1.90 -21.73
C SER A 143 -2.34 2.85 -22.32
N ASP A 144 -2.18 4.05 -21.74
CA ASP A 144 -1.18 5.05 -22.12
C ASP A 144 0.24 4.74 -21.60
N GLY A 145 0.41 3.65 -20.85
CA GLY A 145 1.69 3.23 -20.28
C GLY A 145 2.03 3.88 -18.94
N SER A 146 1.14 4.70 -18.37
CA SER A 146 1.30 5.22 -17.01
C SER A 146 0.95 4.17 -15.95
N VAL A 147 1.49 4.35 -14.75
CA VAL A 147 1.05 3.72 -13.51
C VAL A 147 0.66 4.87 -12.58
N LYS A 148 -0.61 4.89 -12.16
CA LYS A 148 -1.18 6.04 -11.44
C LYS A 148 -0.60 6.18 -10.04
N ASP A 149 -0.34 7.42 -9.65
CA ASP A 149 0.02 7.80 -8.29
C ASP A 149 -1.23 8.20 -7.49
N SER A 150 -1.48 7.49 -6.40
CA SER A 150 -2.61 7.76 -5.51
C SER A 150 -2.35 8.91 -4.53
N SER A 151 -1.13 9.43 -4.43
CA SER A 151 -0.82 10.57 -3.57
C SER A 151 -1.37 11.88 -4.14
N VAL A 152 -1.51 12.90 -3.29
CA VAL A 152 -1.91 14.26 -3.70
C VAL A 152 -0.95 14.91 -4.72
N ASN A 153 0.27 14.38 -4.86
CA ASN A 153 1.23 14.89 -5.83
C ASN A 153 0.87 14.48 -7.27
N ALA A 154 0.07 13.43 -7.44
CA ALA A 154 -0.38 12.89 -8.73
C ALA A 154 0.77 12.71 -9.73
N LEU A 155 1.92 12.20 -9.26
CA LEU A 155 3.12 12.02 -10.06
C LEU A 155 3.17 10.61 -10.65
N ASP A 156 2.28 10.34 -11.63
CA ASP A 156 2.19 9.06 -12.34
C ASP A 156 3.55 8.56 -12.85
N TRP A 157 3.83 7.26 -12.74
CA TRP A 157 5.08 6.69 -13.24
C TRP A 157 4.94 6.19 -14.66
N THR A 158 6.04 6.19 -15.42
CA THR A 158 6.05 5.70 -16.81
C THR A 158 6.59 4.28 -16.89
N SER A 159 5.85 3.37 -17.50
CA SER A 159 6.31 2.02 -17.80
C SER A 159 7.23 1.97 -19.03
N ASN A 160 8.25 1.11 -18.97
CA ASN A 160 9.22 0.88 -20.03
C ASN A 160 9.41 -0.62 -20.22
N GLY A 161 9.43 -1.07 -21.48
CA GLY A 161 9.50 -2.50 -21.81
C GLY A 161 8.21 -3.29 -21.54
N MET A 162 7.15 -2.64 -21.05
CA MET A 162 5.88 -3.29 -20.67
C MET A 162 4.75 -3.06 -21.67
N ASP A 163 3.84 -4.02 -21.73
CA ASP A 163 2.53 -3.91 -22.37
C ASP A 163 1.39 -4.38 -21.45
N ALA A 164 0.19 -4.58 -22.01
CA ALA A 164 -0.97 -4.99 -21.24
C ALA A 164 -0.84 -6.38 -20.59
N SER A 165 0.02 -7.26 -21.11
CA SER A 165 0.24 -8.61 -20.59
C SER A 165 1.02 -8.63 -19.28
N ASN A 166 1.70 -7.53 -18.92
CA ASN A 166 2.38 -7.40 -17.64
C ASN A 166 1.40 -7.21 -16.48
N ASN A 167 0.17 -6.71 -16.73
CA ASN A 167 -0.88 -6.58 -15.71
C ASN A 167 -1.38 -7.96 -15.29
N GLY A 168 -1.48 -8.18 -13.98
CA GLY A 168 -2.13 -9.35 -13.42
C GLY A 168 -2.88 -9.05 -12.14
N ASN A 169 -3.62 -10.05 -11.68
CA ASN A 169 -4.39 -10.01 -10.44
C ASN A 169 -3.88 -11.09 -9.51
N ASP A 170 -3.51 -10.71 -8.30
CA ASP A 170 -3.06 -11.64 -7.28
C ASP A 170 -4.27 -12.24 -6.55
N SER A 171 -4.36 -13.56 -6.52
CA SER A 171 -5.49 -14.26 -5.90
C SER A 171 -5.43 -14.30 -4.38
N THR A 172 -4.26 -14.05 -3.77
CA THR A 172 -4.09 -14.12 -2.30
C THR A 172 -4.39 -12.79 -1.62
N THR A 173 -4.12 -11.69 -2.32
CA THR A 173 -4.33 -10.32 -1.82
C THR A 173 -5.45 -9.60 -2.58
N GLY A 174 -5.98 -10.15 -3.68
CA GLY A 174 -6.96 -9.49 -4.55
C GLY A 174 -6.38 -8.34 -5.41
N LYS A 175 -5.18 -7.84 -5.06
CA LYS A 175 -4.51 -6.68 -5.64
C LYS A 175 -4.07 -6.88 -7.08
N SER A 176 -3.86 -5.77 -7.76
CA SER A 176 -3.19 -5.77 -9.06
C SER A 176 -1.66 -5.95 -8.90
N TYR A 177 -0.99 -6.41 -9.96
CA TYR A 177 0.47 -6.41 -10.04
C TYR A 177 0.99 -6.17 -11.44
N LEU A 178 2.27 -5.78 -11.52
CA LEU A 178 3.08 -5.87 -12.73
C LEU A 178 4.08 -7.01 -12.64
N THR A 179 4.22 -7.76 -13.74
CA THR A 179 5.27 -8.76 -13.92
C THR A 179 6.51 -8.14 -14.56
N PHE A 180 7.68 -8.52 -14.07
CA PHE A 180 8.99 -8.11 -14.53
C PHE A 180 9.81 -9.37 -14.87
N ASP A 181 10.41 -9.42 -16.06
CA ASP A 181 11.23 -10.51 -16.54
C ASP A 181 12.74 -10.23 -16.53
N GLY A 182 13.09 -8.96 -16.24
CA GLY A 182 14.43 -8.42 -16.19
C GLY A 182 14.70 -7.36 -17.26
N THR A 183 13.73 -7.05 -18.12
CA THR A 183 13.87 -5.98 -19.12
C THR A 183 12.92 -4.80 -18.89
N GLU A 184 11.88 -5.00 -18.09
CA GLU A 184 10.89 -3.98 -17.79
C GLU A 184 11.24 -3.16 -16.55
N TYR A 185 10.80 -1.91 -16.56
CA TYR A 185 10.90 -1.04 -15.39
C TYR A 185 9.90 0.10 -15.42
N LEU A 186 9.61 0.67 -14.26
CA LEU A 186 8.95 1.96 -14.14
C LEU A 186 9.97 3.05 -13.85
N THR A 187 9.73 4.25 -14.38
CA THR A 187 10.54 5.44 -14.09
C THR A 187 9.67 6.54 -13.51
N GLY A 188 10.09 7.10 -12.38
CA GLY A 188 9.43 8.24 -11.77
C GLY A 188 9.73 9.54 -12.52
N ASN A 189 8.78 10.47 -12.54
CA ASN A 189 8.89 11.70 -13.33
C ASN A 189 9.82 12.77 -12.73
N ASN A 190 10.39 12.54 -11.55
CA ASN A 190 11.20 13.54 -10.85
C ASN A 190 12.41 12.89 -10.15
N SER A 191 13.60 13.44 -10.38
CA SER A 191 14.85 12.96 -9.76
C SER A 191 14.97 13.29 -8.27
N SER A 192 14.05 14.05 -7.68
CA SER A 192 14.02 14.30 -6.22
C SER A 192 12.90 13.54 -5.50
N LEU A 193 12.13 12.71 -6.22
CA LEU A 193 10.92 12.06 -5.71
C LEU A 193 11.18 11.22 -4.46
N THR A 194 12.29 10.47 -4.43
CA THR A 194 12.67 9.69 -3.24
C THR A 194 13.76 10.32 -2.40
N SER A 195 14.13 11.59 -2.62
CA SER A 195 15.23 12.26 -1.90
C SER A 195 14.77 12.72 -0.51
N PRO A 196 15.12 12.06 0.62
CA PRO A 196 14.58 12.43 1.92
C PRO A 196 15.37 13.57 2.61
N GLY A 197 16.57 13.89 2.11
CA GLY A 197 17.48 14.83 2.77
C GLY A 197 17.91 14.28 4.13
N SER A 198 17.90 15.16 5.14
CA SER A 198 18.19 14.80 6.54
C SER A 198 16.93 14.44 7.33
N GLY A 199 15.75 14.55 6.70
CA GLY A 199 14.47 14.26 7.32
C GLY A 199 14.15 12.77 7.39
N GLY A 200 13.06 12.46 8.08
CA GLY A 200 12.51 11.11 8.10
C GLY A 200 11.99 10.67 6.74
N PHE A 201 11.91 9.36 6.52
CA PHE A 201 11.28 8.77 5.34
C PHE A 201 10.77 7.36 5.65
N HIS A 202 9.91 6.86 4.77
CA HIS A 202 9.48 5.48 4.76
C HIS A 202 9.33 4.99 3.33
N LEU A 203 9.95 3.87 3.00
CA LEU A 203 9.81 3.19 1.71
C LEU A 203 9.29 1.79 1.98
N GLU A 204 8.25 1.38 1.25
CA GLU A 204 7.67 0.06 1.36
C GLU A 204 7.25 -0.50 0.00
N ALA A 205 7.23 -1.83 -0.09
CA ALA A 205 6.79 -2.53 -1.29
C ALA A 205 6.15 -3.89 -0.99
N VAL A 206 5.26 -4.33 -1.87
CA VAL A 206 4.74 -5.70 -1.91
C VAL A 206 5.20 -6.36 -3.20
N PHE A 207 5.79 -7.55 -3.11
CA PHE A 207 6.35 -8.26 -4.26
C PHE A 207 6.28 -9.79 -4.09
N ASN A 208 6.58 -10.50 -5.18
CA ASN A 208 6.66 -11.96 -5.23
C ASN A 208 7.77 -12.38 -6.18
N THR A 209 8.54 -13.40 -5.85
CA THR A 209 9.48 -13.98 -6.80
C THR A 209 9.76 -15.46 -6.50
N VAL A 210 10.05 -16.21 -7.56
CA VAL A 210 10.60 -17.58 -7.50
C VAL A 210 12.03 -17.63 -8.04
N PHE A 211 12.57 -16.49 -8.45
CA PHE A 211 13.86 -16.42 -9.11
C PHE A 211 14.99 -16.58 -8.10
N ASP A 212 15.98 -17.41 -8.44
CA ASP A 212 17.21 -17.52 -7.67
C ASP A 212 18.18 -16.42 -8.13
N TYR A 213 18.34 -15.40 -7.30
CA TYR A 213 19.15 -14.24 -7.59
C TYR A 213 20.63 -14.55 -7.38
N SER A 214 21.25 -15.14 -8.41
CA SER A 214 22.70 -15.25 -8.52
C SER A 214 23.37 -13.93 -9.00
N ALA A 215 22.59 -12.86 -9.11
CA ALA A 215 22.98 -11.49 -9.44
C ALA A 215 22.00 -10.53 -8.72
N ASP A 216 22.34 -9.24 -8.67
CA ASP A 216 21.52 -8.22 -8.01
C ASP A 216 20.21 -7.95 -8.78
N GLY A 217 19.14 -7.63 -8.06
CA GLY A 217 17.82 -7.27 -8.57
C GLY A 217 17.15 -6.18 -7.73
N GLY A 218 16.82 -5.05 -8.35
CA GLY A 218 16.28 -3.87 -7.67
C GLY A 218 14.76 -3.77 -7.72
N ILE A 219 14.10 -3.73 -6.56
CA ILE A 219 12.65 -3.44 -6.49
C ILE A 219 12.42 -1.95 -6.66
N LEU A 220 13.03 -1.12 -5.79
CA LEU A 220 13.12 0.32 -5.97
C LEU A 220 14.57 0.76 -5.79
N TYR A 221 15.03 1.64 -6.67
CA TYR A 221 16.38 2.15 -6.63
C TYR A 221 16.43 3.60 -7.11
N GLN A 222 17.11 4.46 -6.35
CA GLN A 222 17.49 5.78 -6.82
C GLN A 222 18.89 6.18 -6.33
N ASP A 223 19.71 6.72 -7.23
CA ASP A 223 21.09 7.13 -6.96
C ASP A 223 21.45 8.49 -7.59
N TYR A 224 22.41 9.17 -6.97
CA TYR A 224 22.97 10.44 -7.41
C TYR A 224 24.24 10.28 -8.26
N GLY A 225 24.07 10.30 -9.59
CA GLY A 225 25.18 10.33 -10.56
C GLY A 225 25.65 8.95 -11.03
N THR A 226 26.84 8.88 -11.63
CA THR A 226 27.45 7.62 -12.12
C THR A 226 28.18 6.83 -11.04
N ASP A 227 28.47 7.48 -9.90
CA ASP A 227 29.13 6.88 -8.75
C ASP A 227 28.12 6.84 -7.60
N ILE A 228 28.02 5.70 -6.92
CA ILE A 228 27.07 5.44 -5.83
C ILE A 228 27.37 6.35 -4.64
N ASN A 229 26.95 7.61 -4.70
CA ASN A 229 27.31 8.63 -3.71
C ASN A 229 26.16 8.92 -2.76
N ASN A 230 24.92 8.82 -3.21
CA ASN A 230 23.72 8.91 -2.39
C ASN A 230 22.72 7.89 -2.88
N LEU A 231 22.25 7.00 -2.02
CA LEU A 231 21.41 5.87 -2.43
C LEU A 231 20.26 5.66 -1.47
N LEU A 232 19.10 5.32 -2.05
CA LEU A 232 18.00 4.66 -1.37
C LEU A 232 17.56 3.46 -2.23
N SER A 233 17.61 2.25 -1.67
CA SER A 233 17.17 1.05 -2.37
C SER A 233 16.62 -0.05 -1.46
N ILE A 234 15.63 -0.77 -2.01
CA ILE A 234 15.25 -2.12 -1.62
C ILE A 234 15.44 -3.03 -2.84
N GLY A 235 16.12 -4.15 -2.65
CA GLY A 235 16.27 -5.18 -3.68
C GLY A 235 16.83 -6.48 -3.10
N CYS A 236 17.21 -7.42 -3.96
CA CYS A 236 17.98 -8.60 -3.61
C CYS A 236 19.38 -8.46 -4.21
N PHE A 237 20.45 -8.73 -3.46
CA PHE A 237 21.81 -8.55 -3.95
C PHE A 237 22.65 -9.80 -3.66
N LEU A 238 23.64 -10.06 -4.52
CA LEU A 238 24.59 -11.15 -4.37
C LEU A 238 25.66 -10.78 -3.33
N ASP A 239 25.26 -10.77 -2.07
CA ASP A 239 26.17 -10.62 -0.94
C ASP A 239 26.44 -11.99 -0.30
N THR A 240 27.71 -12.25 0.04
CA THR A 240 28.13 -13.55 0.61
C THR A 240 27.37 -13.83 1.91
N GLY A 241 26.57 -14.91 1.91
CA GLY A 241 25.73 -15.29 3.05
C GLY A 241 24.31 -14.70 3.07
N TYR A 242 23.96 -13.86 2.09
CA TYR A 242 22.67 -13.16 2.00
C TYR A 242 21.97 -13.32 0.64
N THR A 243 22.41 -14.26 -0.19
CA THR A 243 21.74 -14.60 -1.46
C THR A 243 20.25 -14.88 -1.25
N ASN A 244 19.40 -14.35 -2.13
CA ASN A 244 17.93 -14.41 -2.06
C ASN A 244 17.29 -13.74 -0.84
N LYS A 245 18.04 -12.92 -0.10
CA LYS A 245 17.50 -12.10 0.98
C LYS A 245 17.31 -10.67 0.48
N ILE A 246 16.31 -10.00 1.04
CA ILE A 246 16.12 -8.58 0.78
C ILE A 246 17.28 -7.83 1.43
N LYS A 247 17.86 -6.91 0.68
CA LYS A 247 18.82 -5.92 1.13
C LYS A 247 18.13 -4.56 1.14
N TYR A 248 18.22 -3.92 2.29
CA TYR A 248 17.89 -2.53 2.51
C TYR A 248 19.20 -1.75 2.43
N TRP A 249 19.35 -0.84 1.46
CA TRP A 249 20.61 -0.16 1.23
C TRP A 249 20.45 1.36 1.14
N LEU A 250 21.13 2.05 2.04
CA LEU A 250 21.25 3.50 2.06
C LEU A 250 22.70 3.93 1.89
N ARG A 251 22.89 5.10 1.29
CA ARG A 251 24.17 5.82 1.32
C ARG A 251 23.93 7.32 1.42
N ASP A 252 24.67 7.98 2.31
CA ASP A 252 24.57 9.42 2.54
C ASP A 252 25.60 10.23 1.74
N SER A 253 25.48 11.56 1.78
CA SER A 253 26.34 12.49 1.04
C SER A 253 27.80 12.52 1.50
N SER A 254 28.13 11.84 2.60
CA SER A 254 29.50 11.64 3.10
C SER A 254 30.04 10.26 2.72
N HIS A 255 29.31 9.50 1.91
CA HIS A 255 29.59 8.12 1.50
C HIS A 255 29.51 7.10 2.64
N ASN A 256 28.85 7.43 3.75
CA ASN A 256 28.53 6.42 4.76
C ASN A 256 27.41 5.54 4.21
N ALA A 257 27.58 4.23 4.30
CA ALA A 257 26.59 3.26 3.85
C ALA A 257 25.96 2.55 5.05
N GLU A 258 24.66 2.28 4.93
CA GLU A 258 23.91 1.48 5.88
C GLU A 258 23.17 0.38 5.14
N LEU A 259 23.30 -0.83 5.68
CA LEU A 259 22.90 -2.07 5.05
C LEU A 259 22.18 -2.91 6.10
N SER A 260 20.98 -3.38 5.76
CA SER A 260 20.27 -4.41 6.52
C SER A 260 19.82 -5.50 5.56
N TYR A 261 19.64 -6.71 6.08
CA TYR A 261 19.15 -7.84 5.31
C TYR A 261 17.96 -8.47 6.01
N SER A 262 17.00 -9.00 5.25
CA SER A 262 15.98 -9.88 5.82
C SER A 262 16.64 -11.13 6.44
N SER A 263 15.96 -11.80 7.37
CA SER A 263 16.48 -13.06 7.92
C SER A 263 16.20 -14.26 7.01
N THR A 264 15.09 -14.20 6.25
CA THR A 264 14.58 -15.26 5.38
C THR A 264 14.83 -14.97 3.91
N ASN A 265 14.82 -16.03 3.12
CA ASN A 265 14.87 -15.95 1.67
C ASN A 265 13.48 -15.60 1.12
N ILE A 266 13.46 -14.87 0.02
CA ILE A 266 12.25 -14.33 -0.61
C ILE A 266 11.86 -15.04 -1.92
N ASN A 267 12.69 -15.96 -2.41
CA ASN A 267 12.48 -16.69 -3.66
C ASN A 267 11.58 -17.93 -3.50
N ASN A 268 10.53 -17.81 -2.70
CA ASN A 268 9.65 -18.91 -2.31
C ASN A 268 8.29 -18.88 -3.04
N GLY A 269 8.07 -17.90 -3.92
CA GLY A 269 6.84 -17.76 -4.68
C GLY A 269 5.63 -17.26 -3.90
N VAL A 270 5.80 -16.76 -2.67
CA VAL A 270 4.74 -16.10 -1.91
C VAL A 270 4.93 -14.58 -1.91
N ASN A 271 3.83 -13.86 -1.66
CA ASN A 271 3.87 -12.41 -1.54
C ASN A 271 4.59 -12.02 -0.25
N HIS A 272 5.39 -10.97 -0.33
CA HIS A 272 6.15 -10.40 0.77
C HIS A 272 5.91 -8.91 0.87
N HIS A 273 5.83 -8.39 2.09
CA HIS A 273 5.85 -6.95 2.38
C HIS A 273 7.20 -6.57 2.94
N VAL A 274 7.85 -5.57 2.37
CA VAL A 274 9.11 -5.02 2.89
C VAL A 274 8.96 -3.56 3.17
N ALA A 275 9.66 -3.10 4.21
CA ALA A 275 9.71 -1.70 4.56
C ALA A 275 11.06 -1.30 5.16
N ILE A 276 11.41 -0.04 4.92
CA ILE A 276 12.53 0.65 5.53
C ILE A 276 12.08 2.05 5.95
N SER A 277 12.24 2.36 7.23
CA SER A 277 11.81 3.60 7.87
C SER A 277 12.98 4.29 8.53
N ARG A 278 13.06 5.61 8.39
CA ARG A 278 13.94 6.46 9.19
C ARG A 278 13.14 7.56 9.86
N ASN A 279 13.16 7.62 11.19
CA ASN A 279 12.50 8.70 11.94
C ASN A 279 13.45 9.86 12.25
N ALA A 280 14.72 9.55 12.54
CA ALA A 280 15.78 10.50 12.79
C ALA A 280 17.09 9.96 12.22
N ILE A 281 18.09 10.84 12.07
CA ILE A 281 19.45 10.44 11.67
C ILE A 281 19.92 9.32 12.61
N ASN A 282 20.42 8.22 12.06
CA ASN A 282 20.88 7.03 12.76
C ASN A 282 19.80 6.17 13.45
N ASN A 283 18.55 6.25 13.02
CA ASN A 283 17.51 5.32 13.44
C ASN A 283 16.84 4.75 12.20
N LEU A 284 17.38 3.63 11.71
CA LEU A 284 16.84 2.88 10.59
C LEU A 284 16.13 1.63 11.10
N ASP A 285 14.85 1.54 10.80
CA ASP A 285 14.04 0.36 11.04
C ASP A 285 13.75 -0.33 9.70
N SER A 286 13.98 -1.64 9.65
CA SER A 286 13.63 -2.46 8.49
C SER A 286 12.63 -3.53 8.89
N SER A 287 11.75 -3.96 7.99
CA SER A 287 10.81 -5.04 8.27
C SER A 287 10.50 -5.84 7.00
N LEU A 288 10.32 -7.14 7.18
CA LEU A 288 9.81 -8.09 6.19
C LEU A 288 8.62 -8.81 6.84
N ASP A 289 7.48 -8.84 6.15
CA ASP A 289 6.23 -9.48 6.53
C ASP A 289 5.75 -9.06 7.92
N GLY A 290 5.74 -7.74 8.18
CA GLY A 290 5.35 -7.14 9.45
C GLY A 290 6.32 -7.42 10.62
N THR A 291 7.37 -8.20 10.41
CA THR A 291 8.40 -8.48 11.43
C THR A 291 9.51 -7.45 11.33
N GLN A 292 9.77 -6.71 12.41
CA GLN A 292 10.87 -5.75 12.48
C GLN A 292 12.22 -6.48 12.62
N TYR A 293 13.19 -6.04 11.82
CA TYR A 293 14.58 -6.47 11.89
C TYR A 293 15.43 -5.31 12.37
N SER A 294 16.33 -5.63 13.32
CA SER A 294 17.45 -4.82 13.81
C SER A 294 17.29 -3.32 13.59
N THR A 295 16.91 -2.57 14.63
CA THR A 295 17.09 -1.11 14.63
C THR A 295 18.58 -0.85 14.55
N VAL A 296 19.08 -0.55 13.36
CA VAL A 296 20.49 -0.25 13.16
C VAL A 296 20.67 1.20 13.61
N THR A 297 21.45 1.38 14.68
CA THR A 297 21.93 2.71 15.06
C THR A 297 23.22 3.00 14.29
N ALA A 298 23.15 3.15 12.96
CA ALA A 298 24.32 3.45 12.14
C ALA A 298 24.36 4.90 11.68
N THR A 299 25.57 5.39 11.41
CA THR A 299 25.81 6.75 10.90
C THR A 299 25.46 6.86 9.42
N CYS A 300 24.17 6.97 9.08
CA CYS A 300 23.70 7.40 7.76
C CYS A 300 22.99 8.74 7.88
N GLY A 301 23.70 9.80 7.48
CA GLY A 301 23.26 11.18 7.59
C GLY A 301 22.32 11.57 6.45
N THR A 302 22.70 12.62 5.74
CA THR A 302 21.83 13.28 4.77
C THR A 302 21.87 12.57 3.42
N ILE A 303 20.72 12.14 2.90
CA ILE A 303 20.60 11.49 1.58
C ILE A 303 20.03 12.50 0.58
N TYR A 304 20.85 12.95 -0.37
CA TYR A 304 20.46 13.88 -1.42
C TYR A 304 20.47 13.20 -2.79
N LEU A 305 19.28 13.02 -3.39
CA LEU A 305 19.12 12.34 -4.68
C LEU A 305 18.81 13.31 -5.85
N SER A 306 18.82 14.62 -5.60
CA SER A 306 18.51 15.65 -6.60
C SER A 306 19.66 15.86 -7.59
N SER A 307 19.37 15.85 -8.90
CA SER A 307 20.27 16.00 -10.07
C SER A 307 21.03 14.74 -10.56
N GLY A 308 20.61 13.56 -10.12
CA GLY A 308 21.07 12.26 -10.65
C GLY A 308 20.06 11.61 -11.60
N TYR A 309 20.02 10.28 -11.56
CA TYR A 309 19.04 9.50 -12.30
C TYR A 309 17.66 9.53 -11.62
N ALA A 310 16.61 9.38 -12.42
CA ALA A 310 15.25 9.19 -11.90
C ALA A 310 15.16 7.90 -11.08
N ALA A 311 14.27 7.90 -10.07
CA ALA A 311 13.93 6.69 -9.35
C ALA A 311 13.36 5.65 -10.32
N LYS A 312 13.78 4.39 -10.14
CA LYS A 312 13.29 3.27 -10.93
C LYS A 312 12.69 2.19 -10.05
N ILE A 313 11.68 1.53 -10.57
CA ILE A 313 11.12 0.29 -10.02
C ILE A 313 11.37 -0.84 -11.02
N GLY A 314 11.91 -1.96 -10.55
CA GLY A 314 12.20 -3.14 -11.37
C GLY A 314 13.61 -3.18 -12.00
N THR A 315 14.41 -2.12 -11.84
CA THR A 315 15.82 -2.10 -12.25
C THR A 315 16.59 -0.96 -11.57
N THR A 316 17.90 -0.89 -11.80
CA THR A 316 18.74 0.26 -11.45
C THR A 316 18.74 1.37 -12.51
N PRO A 317 18.93 2.62 -12.08
CA PRO A 317 19.31 3.69 -12.98
C PRO A 317 20.76 3.56 -13.48
N GLY A 318 21.05 4.20 -14.63
CA GLY A 318 22.40 4.30 -15.16
C GLY A 318 22.91 3.04 -15.87
N SER A 319 24.19 2.72 -15.69
CA SER A 319 24.88 1.62 -16.37
C SER A 319 24.94 0.32 -15.57
N LEU A 320 24.42 0.31 -14.34
CA LEU A 320 24.22 -0.91 -13.57
C LEU A 320 22.92 -1.57 -14.04
N ASN A 321 22.90 -2.90 -14.07
CA ASN A 321 21.75 -3.71 -14.45
C ASN A 321 21.39 -4.65 -13.29
N TYR A 322 20.71 -4.12 -12.28
CA TYR A 322 20.14 -4.91 -11.18
C TYR A 322 18.67 -5.16 -11.48
N ASP A 323 18.39 -6.07 -12.40
CA ASP A 323 17.06 -6.24 -12.95
C ASP A 323 16.21 -7.16 -12.06
N TRP A 324 15.01 -6.70 -11.73
CA TRP A 324 14.06 -7.49 -10.96
C TRP A 324 13.34 -8.50 -11.86
N ARG A 325 13.13 -9.69 -11.30
CA ARG A 325 12.39 -10.80 -11.92
C ARG A 325 11.34 -11.32 -10.95
N GLY A 326 10.08 -11.13 -11.27
CA GLY A 326 8.96 -11.48 -10.40
C GLY A 326 7.79 -10.52 -10.57
N LYS A 327 6.97 -10.42 -9.53
CA LYS A 327 5.82 -9.52 -9.47
C LYS A 327 6.10 -8.41 -8.48
N ILE A 328 5.62 -7.21 -8.75
CA ILE A 328 5.53 -6.11 -7.77
C ILE A 328 4.07 -5.64 -7.77
N LEU A 329 3.45 -5.67 -6.59
CA LEU A 329 2.03 -5.39 -6.37
C LEU A 329 1.81 -3.96 -5.89
N GLU A 330 2.75 -3.43 -5.10
CA GLU A 330 2.61 -2.10 -4.54
C GLU A 330 3.98 -1.51 -4.20
N VAL A 331 4.14 -0.19 -4.40
CA VAL A 331 5.31 0.56 -3.89
C VAL A 331 4.83 1.90 -3.36
N ARG A 332 5.28 2.27 -2.15
CA ARG A 332 4.94 3.55 -1.52
C ARG A 332 6.17 4.23 -0.97
N PHE A 333 6.19 5.55 -1.01
CA PHE A 333 7.24 6.35 -0.38
C PHE A 333 6.66 7.53 0.39
N SER A 334 6.96 7.63 1.68
CA SER A 334 6.74 8.82 2.50
C SER A 334 8.03 9.60 2.72
N LYS A 335 7.94 10.92 2.68
CA LYS A 335 9.04 11.86 2.91
C LYS A 335 8.69 12.84 4.02
N GLY A 336 9.66 13.12 4.89
CA GLY A 336 9.49 14.00 6.05
C GLY A 336 8.99 13.29 7.31
N THR A 337 8.69 11.99 7.23
CA THR A 337 8.29 11.15 8.36
C THR A 337 8.77 9.72 8.16
N GLY A 338 9.13 9.03 9.25
CA GLY A 338 9.28 7.58 9.25
C GLY A 338 8.02 6.93 9.80
N ARG A 339 7.71 5.71 9.33
CA ARG A 339 6.60 4.93 9.88
C ARG A 339 7.12 3.98 10.96
N SER A 340 6.35 3.81 12.02
CA SER A 340 6.71 2.93 13.15
C SER A 340 6.65 1.45 12.76
N SER A 341 7.20 0.59 13.59
CA SER A 341 7.05 -0.86 13.40
C SER A 341 5.59 -1.32 13.52
N SER A 342 4.79 -0.69 14.40
CA SER A 342 3.34 -0.93 14.46
C SER A 342 2.67 -0.61 13.13
N TRP A 343 3.03 0.52 12.50
CA TRP A 343 2.51 0.88 11.17
C TRP A 343 2.88 -0.19 10.14
N ASN A 344 4.14 -0.62 10.08
CA ASN A 344 4.57 -1.64 9.11
C ASN A 344 3.84 -2.98 9.32
N LYS A 345 3.66 -3.39 10.58
CA LYS A 345 2.92 -4.61 10.93
C LYS A 345 1.45 -4.51 10.54
N ALA A 346 0.80 -3.39 10.82
CA ALA A 346 -0.59 -3.16 10.43
C ALA A 346 -0.73 -3.12 8.90
N THR A 347 0.20 -2.47 8.19
CA THR A 347 0.21 -2.45 6.71
C THR A 347 0.34 -3.85 6.13
N TYR A 348 1.23 -4.68 6.68
CA TYR A 348 1.33 -6.09 6.29
C TYR A 348 -0.01 -6.81 6.49
N ASN A 349 -0.60 -6.76 7.69
CA ASN A 349 -1.83 -7.51 7.96
C ASN A 349 -3.00 -7.01 7.10
N THR A 350 -3.11 -5.71 6.83
CA THR A 350 -4.21 -5.18 6.01
C THR A 350 -4.05 -5.53 4.54
N LEU A 351 -2.85 -5.47 3.97
CA LEU A 351 -2.60 -5.81 2.56
C LEU A 351 -2.70 -7.31 2.27
N PHE A 352 -2.55 -8.14 3.31
CA PHE A 352 -2.58 -9.60 3.23
C PHE A 352 -3.88 -10.18 3.81
N ASP A 353 -4.92 -9.35 3.98
CA ASP A 353 -6.25 -9.76 4.43
C ASP A 353 -6.29 -10.52 5.76
N THR A 354 -5.37 -10.18 6.67
CA THR A 354 -5.20 -10.83 7.99
C THR A 354 -5.45 -9.86 9.14
N LEU A 355 -6.05 -8.69 8.86
CA LEU A 355 -6.38 -7.66 9.84
C LEU A 355 -7.88 -7.59 10.18
N LEU A 356 -8.76 -7.94 9.23
CA LEU A 356 -10.18 -7.62 9.30
C LEU A 356 -11.04 -8.86 9.55
N THR A 357 -12.19 -8.66 10.19
CA THR A 357 -13.32 -9.60 10.18
C THR A 357 -14.60 -8.86 9.83
N PHE A 358 -15.57 -9.58 9.29
CA PHE A 358 -16.82 -9.02 8.78
C PHE A 358 -18.02 -9.67 9.47
N THR A 359 -19.08 -8.89 9.67
CA THR A 359 -20.38 -9.45 10.08
C THR A 359 -21.23 -9.82 8.88
N ALA A 360 -22.34 -10.52 9.11
CA ALA A 360 -23.39 -10.64 8.10
C ALA A 360 -23.94 -9.26 7.70
N GLU A 361 -24.50 -9.18 6.49
CA GLU A 361 -25.24 -8.01 5.99
C GLU A 361 -26.39 -7.63 6.94
N GLU A 362 -26.48 -6.34 7.23
CA GLU A 362 -27.60 -5.72 7.94
C GLU A 362 -28.48 -4.92 6.97
N ASN A 363 -29.77 -5.25 6.91
CA ASN A 363 -30.77 -4.41 6.25
C ASN A 363 -31.20 -3.29 7.20
N VAL A 364 -30.76 -2.06 6.91
CA VAL A 364 -30.95 -0.88 7.77
C VAL A 364 -32.16 -0.03 7.36
N ALA A 365 -32.75 -0.26 6.18
CA ALA A 365 -34.02 0.35 5.76
C ALA A 365 -35.22 -0.03 6.67
N ASP A 366 -35.13 -1.14 7.41
CA ASP A 366 -36.19 -1.65 8.29
C ASP A 366 -36.01 -1.32 9.78
N GLN A 367 -34.96 -0.58 10.15
CA GLN A 367 -34.74 -0.21 11.56
C GLN A 367 -35.58 1.03 11.92
N PRO A 368 -36.40 0.97 12.99
CA PRO A 368 -37.29 2.08 13.34
C PRO A 368 -36.48 3.34 13.62
N ILE A 369 -36.78 4.41 12.87
CA ILE A 369 -36.27 5.75 13.13
C ILE A 369 -36.65 6.07 14.57
N ASN A 370 -35.64 6.23 15.43
CA ASN A 370 -35.86 6.56 16.83
C ASN A 370 -36.29 8.05 16.88
N VAL A 371 -37.57 8.30 16.63
CA VAL A 371 -38.14 9.66 16.74
C VAL A 371 -37.99 10.06 18.21
N PRO A 372 -37.24 11.12 18.54
CA PRO A 372 -37.15 11.59 19.91
C PRO A 372 -38.58 11.93 20.37
N ASN A 373 -39.03 11.31 21.45
CA ASN A 373 -40.31 11.66 22.07
C ASN A 373 -40.31 13.17 22.31
N ALA A 374 -41.17 13.89 21.58
CA ALA A 374 -41.46 15.29 21.87
C ALA A 374 -42.05 15.35 23.28
N LEU A 375 -41.34 16.02 24.18
CA LEU A 375 -41.81 16.39 25.51
C LEU A 375 -42.74 17.59 25.44
#